data_AF-A0A4R2PDU2-F1
#
_entry.id   AF-A0A4R2PDU2-F1
#
_cell.length_a   1.000
_cell.length_b   1.000
_cell.length_c   1.000
_cell.angle_alpha   90.00
_cell.angle_beta   90.00
_cell.angle_gamma   90.00
#
_symmetry.space_group_name_H-M   'P 1'
#
loop_
_entity.id
_entity.type
_entity.pdbx_description
1 polymer ?
#
loop_
_entity_poly.entity_id
_entity_poly.type
_entity_poly.pdbx_seq_one_letter_code
_entity_poly.pdbx_strand_id
1 'polypeptide(L)'
;MRTLLLRAGAIALALIPAIASAQTAASVAAPAGYAPMSAACVAQVDGSCVAVSAAAPLPTGSVRETVRLALANVPSAAQTIYGGTYILTQSCSAYGTLNFQVLGPDGVTFATAASKTASDTGASGTVIGLGSNASVRVTISGTTGCAAILSRVP
;
A
#
# COMPACT_ATOMS: atom_id res chain seq x y z
N MET A 1 23.59 -57.43 -8.31
CA MET A 1 23.64 -56.19 -7.50
C MET A 1 22.19 -55.78 -7.24
N ARG A 2 21.43 -56.38 -6.31
CA ARG A 2 21.56 -56.43 -4.83
C ARG A 2 21.40 -55.05 -4.16
N THR A 3 20.12 -54.74 -3.85
CA THR A 3 19.58 -54.20 -2.56
C THR A 3 20.11 -52.91 -1.95
N LEU A 4 19.18 -51.97 -1.68
CA LEU A 4 19.00 -51.08 -0.50
C LEU A 4 18.11 -49.88 -0.95
N LEU A 5 16.82 -49.64 -0.65
CA LEU A 5 15.86 -49.99 0.40
C LEU A 5 16.20 -49.46 1.81
N LEU A 6 15.31 -48.58 2.30
CA LEU A 6 15.09 -48.05 3.66
C LEU A 6 16.02 -46.91 4.14
N ARG A 7 15.46 -45.72 4.40
CA ARG A 7 14.96 -45.29 5.73
C ARG A 7 14.56 -43.80 5.78
N ALA A 8 13.41 -43.56 6.42
CA ALA A 8 13.07 -42.47 7.36
C ALA A 8 13.16 -41.00 6.89
N GLY A 9 12.21 -40.12 7.17
CA GLY A 9 11.11 -40.20 8.13
C GLY A 9 10.10 -39.08 7.91
N ALA A 10 8.85 -39.42 8.14
CA ALA A 10 7.73 -38.50 8.18
C ALA A 10 7.92 -37.52 9.34
N ILE A 11 8.06 -36.23 9.01
CA ILE A 11 7.84 -35.13 9.94
C ILE A 11 6.49 -34.52 9.56
N ALA A 12 5.42 -35.19 9.97
CA ALA A 12 4.09 -34.62 10.02
C ALA A 12 4.06 -33.67 11.24
N LEU A 13 4.61 -32.47 11.08
CA LEU A 13 4.54 -31.43 12.09
C LEU A 13 3.10 -30.92 12.10
N ALA A 14 2.39 -31.25 13.17
CA ALA A 14 1.02 -30.90 13.43
C ALA A 14 0.82 -29.38 13.28
N LEU A 15 0.11 -28.99 12.22
CA LEU A 15 -0.57 -27.70 12.12
C LEU A 15 -1.73 -27.71 13.12
N ILE A 16 -1.43 -27.43 14.40
CA ILE A 16 -2.45 -27.09 15.38
C ILE A 16 -2.85 -25.64 15.09
N PRO A 17 -4.07 -25.35 14.61
CA PRO A 17 -4.54 -23.98 14.53
C PRO A 17 -4.62 -23.45 15.96
N ALA A 18 -3.71 -22.53 16.31
CA ALA A 18 -3.82 -21.76 17.53
C ALA A 18 -5.11 -20.93 17.42
N ILE A 19 -6.14 -21.34 18.16
CA ILE A 19 -7.36 -20.56 18.31
C ILE A 19 -6.93 -19.28 19.04
N ALA A 20 -6.87 -18.17 18.31
CA ALA A 20 -6.67 -16.86 18.89
C ALA A 20 -7.86 -16.58 19.82
N SER A 21 -7.65 -16.73 21.12
CA SER A 21 -8.60 -16.28 22.12
C SER A 21 -8.71 -14.76 21.98
N ALA A 22 -9.85 -14.32 21.44
CA ALA A 22 -10.21 -12.92 21.43
C ALA A 22 -10.19 -12.41 22.87
N GLN A 23 -9.23 -11.54 23.18
CA GLN A 23 -9.15 -10.88 24.47
C GLN A 23 -10.40 -9.99 24.58
N THR A 24 -11.38 -10.42 25.35
CA THR A 24 -12.47 -9.57 25.78
C THR A 24 -11.86 -8.43 26.59
N ALA A 25 -11.88 -7.22 26.03
CA ALA A 25 -11.40 -6.03 26.70
C ALA A 25 -12.13 -5.89 28.04
N ALA A 26 -11.39 -5.96 29.15
CA ALA A 26 -11.95 -5.67 30.47
C ALA A 26 -12.40 -4.21 30.48
N SER A 27 -13.61 -3.94 30.98
CA SER A 27 -14.08 -2.57 31.18
C SER A 27 -13.24 -1.91 32.27
N VAL A 28 -12.29 -1.06 31.87
CA VAL A 28 -11.51 -0.26 32.81
C VAL A 28 -12.39 0.90 33.28
N ALA A 29 -12.92 0.80 34.49
CA ALA A 29 -13.60 1.92 35.14
C ALA A 29 -12.55 2.94 35.61
N ALA A 30 -12.80 4.23 35.35
CA ALA A 30 -11.98 5.30 35.91
C ALA A 30 -12.04 5.24 37.46
N PRO A 31 -10.92 5.44 38.18
CA PRO A 31 -10.95 5.55 39.63
C PRO A 31 -11.89 6.68 40.09
N ALA A 32 -12.49 6.53 41.27
CA ALA A 32 -13.43 7.51 41.81
C ALA A 32 -12.77 8.90 41.90
N GLY A 33 -13.47 9.93 41.41
CA GLY A 33 -13.00 11.32 41.41
C GLY A 33 -12.33 11.80 40.11
N TYR A 34 -12.12 10.92 39.13
CA TYR A 34 -11.62 11.30 37.81
C TYR A 34 -12.76 11.45 36.80
N ALA A 35 -12.55 12.31 35.80
CA ALA A 35 -13.48 12.44 34.68
C ALA A 35 -13.63 11.09 33.96
N PRO A 36 -14.85 10.72 33.51
CA PRO A 36 -15.07 9.47 32.81
C PRO A 36 -14.13 9.36 31.60
N MET A 37 -13.43 8.23 31.50
CA MET A 37 -12.59 7.94 30.34
C MET A 37 -13.51 7.74 29.12
N SER A 38 -13.57 8.74 28.24
CA SER A 38 -14.21 8.59 26.95
C SER A 38 -13.23 7.82 26.04
N ALA A 39 -13.62 6.62 25.62
CA ALA A 39 -12.88 5.93 24.56
C ALA A 39 -12.97 6.77 23.29
N ALA A 40 -11.86 6.93 22.58
CA ALA A 40 -11.89 7.54 21.26
C ALA A 40 -12.90 6.77 20.40
N CYS A 41 -13.84 7.50 19.78
CA CYS A 41 -14.87 6.93 18.92
C CYS A 41 -14.71 7.48 17.50
N VAL A 42 -15.04 6.67 16.50
CA VAL A 42 -15.01 7.04 15.09
C VAL A 42 -16.41 7.49 14.70
N ALA A 43 -16.51 8.72 14.21
CA ALA A 43 -17.73 9.21 13.59
C ALA A 43 -18.00 8.44 12.29
N GLN A 44 -19.16 7.80 12.22
CA GLN A 44 -19.67 7.09 11.06
C GLN A 44 -20.38 8.06 10.11
N VAL A 45 -20.67 7.59 8.89
CA VAL A 45 -21.35 8.40 7.85
C VAL A 45 -22.77 8.81 8.28
N ASP A 46 -23.41 8.02 9.16
CA ASP A 46 -24.72 8.32 9.74
C ASP A 46 -24.65 9.26 10.96
N GLY A 47 -23.46 9.75 11.32
CA GLY A 47 -23.23 10.62 12.46
C GLY A 47 -23.12 9.89 13.81
N SER A 48 -23.25 8.57 13.85
CA SER A 48 -23.04 7.78 15.07
C SER A 48 -21.55 7.71 15.42
N CYS A 49 -21.22 7.61 16.71
CA CYS A 49 -19.84 7.44 17.17
C CYS A 49 -19.63 6.02 17.66
N VAL A 50 -18.89 5.21 16.91
CA VAL A 50 -18.60 3.81 17.27
C VAL A 50 -17.27 3.77 18.02
N ALA A 51 -17.27 3.15 19.21
CA ALA A 51 -16.04 2.98 19.99
C ALA A 51 -14.99 2.21 19.16
N VAL A 52 -13.77 2.73 19.14
CA VAL A 52 -12.65 2.07 18.47
C VAL A 52 -12.45 0.69 19.11
N SER A 53 -12.56 -0.36 18.30
CA SER A 53 -12.43 -1.74 18.73
C SER A 53 -11.75 -2.57 17.64
N ALA A 54 -11.45 -3.84 17.91
CA ALA A 54 -10.95 -4.74 16.87
C ALA A 54 -11.98 -4.95 15.72
N ALA A 55 -13.28 -4.87 16.02
CA ALA A 55 -14.36 -5.01 15.04
C ALA A 55 -14.66 -3.69 14.29
N ALA A 56 -14.32 -2.56 14.89
CA ALA A 56 -14.43 -1.22 14.32
C ALA A 56 -13.14 -0.44 14.61
N PRO A 57 -12.02 -0.79 13.95
CA PRO A 57 -10.75 -0.12 14.19
C PRO A 57 -10.85 1.35 13.79
N LEU A 58 -9.97 2.20 14.34
CA LEU A 58 -9.76 3.53 13.79
C LEU A 58 -9.58 3.40 12.28
N PRO A 59 -10.14 4.30 11.45
CA PRO A 59 -9.76 4.35 10.05
C PRO A 59 -8.25 4.59 9.97
N THR A 60 -7.50 3.52 9.75
CA THR A 60 -6.04 3.51 9.76
C THR A 60 -5.52 4.03 8.42
N GLY A 61 -5.66 5.33 8.22
CA GLY A 61 -5.10 6.04 7.07
C GLY A 61 -5.73 5.68 5.73
N SER A 62 -5.29 6.41 4.70
CA SER A 62 -5.67 6.17 3.30
C SER A 62 -5.41 4.72 2.92
N VAL A 63 -6.42 4.04 2.36
CA VAL A 63 -6.22 2.72 1.73
C VAL A 63 -5.07 2.86 0.75
N ARG A 64 -4.02 2.04 0.93
CA ARG A 64 -2.87 2.00 0.01
C ARG A 64 -3.07 0.89 -0.99
N GLU A 65 -3.13 1.27 -2.25
CA GLU A 65 -3.29 0.35 -3.36
C GLU A 65 -2.06 0.37 -4.25
N THR A 66 -1.80 -0.80 -4.82
CA THR A 66 -0.65 -1.03 -5.67
C THR A 66 -1.09 -0.80 -7.12
N VAL A 67 -0.52 0.21 -7.79
CA VAL A 67 -0.82 0.50 -9.20
C VAL A 67 0.37 0.18 -10.09
N ARG A 68 0.10 -0.41 -11.26
CA ARG A 68 1.11 -0.61 -12.31
C ARG A 68 0.98 0.50 -13.34
N LEU A 69 2.02 1.32 -13.46
CA LEU A 69 2.03 2.50 -14.34
C LEU A 69 2.67 2.24 -15.70
N ALA A 70 3.62 1.32 -15.80
CA ALA A 70 4.30 0.96 -17.05
C ALA A 70 4.73 -0.50 -17.05
N LEU A 71 4.95 -1.05 -18.24
CA LEU A 71 5.54 -2.38 -18.46
C LEU A 71 6.36 -2.35 -19.75
N ALA A 72 7.62 -2.81 -19.73
CA ALA A 72 8.49 -2.85 -20.91
C ALA A 72 8.53 -1.53 -21.70
N ASN A 73 8.61 -0.40 -20.99
CA ASN A 73 8.63 0.97 -21.52
C ASN A 73 7.32 1.45 -22.15
N VAL A 74 6.28 0.62 -22.12
CA VAL A 74 4.94 0.99 -22.57
C VAL A 74 4.13 1.45 -21.36
N PRO A 75 3.47 2.61 -21.41
CA PRO A 75 2.53 3.01 -20.38
C PRO A 75 1.44 1.94 -20.20
N SER A 76 1.08 1.64 -18.96
CA SER A 76 -0.08 0.79 -18.67
C SER A 76 -1.38 1.53 -18.95
N ALA A 77 -2.48 0.78 -19.13
CA ALA A 77 -3.80 1.38 -19.13
C ALA A 77 -4.07 2.13 -17.82
N ALA A 78 -4.95 3.12 -17.87
CA ALA A 78 -5.38 3.90 -16.70
C ALA A 78 -5.73 2.97 -15.52
N GLN A 79 -5.20 3.28 -14.33
CA GLN A 79 -5.40 2.48 -13.12
C GLN A 79 -6.30 3.23 -12.15
N THR A 80 -7.51 2.71 -11.92
CA THR A 80 -8.43 3.26 -10.92
C THR A 80 -8.16 2.63 -9.57
N ILE A 81 -7.89 3.47 -8.59
CA ILE A 81 -7.80 3.10 -7.16
C ILE A 81 -8.72 4.02 -6.37
N TYR A 82 -8.79 3.80 -5.06
CA TYR A 82 -9.55 4.64 -4.17
C TYR A 82 -9.11 6.10 -4.30
N GLY A 83 -10.07 6.97 -4.61
CA GLY A 83 -9.80 8.39 -4.80
C GLY A 83 -9.21 8.78 -6.14
N GLY A 84 -9.31 7.98 -7.19
CA GLY A 84 -9.19 8.47 -8.57
C GLY A 84 -8.51 7.51 -9.55
N THR A 85 -8.47 7.93 -10.80
CA THR A 85 -7.81 7.19 -11.89
C THR A 85 -6.45 7.79 -12.21
N TYR A 86 -5.40 6.97 -12.19
CA TYR A 86 -4.03 7.39 -12.43
C TYR A 86 -3.56 6.95 -13.81
N ILE A 87 -2.96 7.89 -14.53
CA ILE A 87 -2.53 7.69 -15.92
C ILE A 87 -1.08 8.16 -16.02
N LEU A 88 -0.19 7.24 -16.38
CA LEU A 88 1.16 7.57 -16.81
C LEU A 88 1.14 7.70 -18.34
N THR A 89 1.63 8.81 -18.85
CA THR A 89 2.00 8.96 -20.27
C THR A 89 3.51 9.08 -20.32
N GLN A 90 4.19 8.22 -21.07
CA GLN A 90 5.63 8.31 -21.25
C GLN A 90 6.05 7.98 -22.67
N SER A 91 7.14 8.61 -23.11
CA SER A 91 7.85 8.32 -24.35
C SER A 91 9.35 8.39 -24.06
N CYS A 92 10.02 7.24 -24.00
CA CYS A 92 11.44 7.17 -23.62
C CYS A 92 12.21 6.30 -24.62
N SER A 93 13.14 6.90 -25.36
CA SER A 93 14.09 6.21 -26.23
C SER A 93 15.35 5.74 -25.49
N ALA A 94 15.69 6.41 -24.38
CA ALA A 94 16.73 6.03 -23.44
C ALA A 94 16.31 6.39 -22.01
N TYR A 95 16.51 5.45 -21.09
CA TYR A 95 16.20 5.68 -19.67
C TYR A 95 17.30 6.53 -19.03
N GLY A 96 16.87 7.61 -18.38
CA GLY A 96 17.60 8.24 -17.29
C GLY A 96 17.01 7.77 -15.97
N THR A 97 16.86 8.67 -15.00
CA THR A 97 16.16 8.39 -13.74
C THR A 97 14.78 9.04 -13.75
N LEU A 98 13.74 8.21 -13.67
CA LEU A 98 12.35 8.60 -13.40
C LEU A 98 12.09 8.44 -11.91
N ASN A 99 11.75 9.52 -11.20
CA ASN A 99 11.28 9.45 -9.82
C ASN A 99 9.79 9.73 -9.77
N PHE A 100 9.02 8.74 -9.34
CA PHE A 100 7.60 8.86 -9.02
C PHE A 100 7.48 9.40 -7.60
N GLN A 101 6.83 10.55 -7.44
CA GLN A 101 6.75 11.22 -6.17
C GLN A 101 5.30 11.44 -5.77
N VAL A 102 5.05 11.37 -4.47
CA VAL A 102 3.75 11.58 -3.85
C VAL A 102 3.86 12.76 -2.91
N LEU A 103 2.85 13.63 -2.91
CA LEU A 103 2.78 14.74 -1.97
C LEU A 103 2.73 14.20 -0.53
N GLY A 104 3.61 14.69 0.30
CA GLY A 104 3.72 14.35 1.70
C GLY A 104 2.54 14.88 2.52
N PRO A 105 2.43 14.47 3.78
CA PRO A 105 1.37 14.91 4.68
C PRO A 105 1.43 16.41 5.01
N ASP A 106 2.56 17.08 4.72
CA ASP A 106 2.71 18.53 4.87
C ASP A 106 2.01 19.34 3.76
N GLY A 107 1.50 18.68 2.72
CA GLY A 107 0.83 19.32 1.59
C GLY A 107 1.77 20.12 0.67
N VAL A 108 3.09 20.04 0.87
CA VAL A 108 4.07 20.86 0.15
C VAL A 108 5.21 20.02 -0.43
N THR A 109 5.79 19.11 0.35
CA THR A 109 6.95 18.34 -0.10
C THR A 109 6.51 17.10 -0.85
N PHE A 110 7.22 16.76 -1.92
CA PHE A 110 6.98 15.52 -2.64
C PHE A 110 8.07 14.52 -2.27
N ALA A 111 7.67 13.40 -1.68
CA ALA A 111 8.55 12.29 -1.35
C ALA A 111 8.60 11.29 -2.51
N THR A 112 9.78 10.76 -2.80
CA THR A 112 9.93 9.71 -3.82
C THR A 112 9.34 8.40 -3.32
N ALA A 113 8.29 7.93 -4.01
CA ALA A 113 7.65 6.64 -3.75
C ALA A 113 8.33 5.49 -4.50
N ALA A 114 8.84 5.76 -5.71
CA ALA A 114 9.63 4.81 -6.48
C ALA A 114 10.56 5.54 -7.46
N SER A 115 11.65 4.88 -7.81
CA SER A 115 12.61 5.34 -8.83
C SER A 115 12.83 4.25 -9.87
N LYS A 116 12.99 4.65 -11.13
CA LYS A 116 13.32 3.76 -12.24
C LYS A 116 14.47 4.35 -13.03
N THR A 117 15.53 3.56 -13.20
CA THR A 117 16.72 3.90 -13.99
C THR A 117 16.84 3.07 -15.27
N ALA A 118 15.93 2.10 -15.44
CA ALA A 118 15.90 1.20 -16.57
C ALA A 118 14.46 0.73 -16.83
N SER A 119 14.27 0.18 -18.03
CA SER A 119 13.07 -0.54 -18.44
C SER A 119 12.74 -1.68 -17.49
N ASP A 120 11.47 -1.82 -17.12
CA ASP A 120 10.98 -3.06 -16.50
C ASP A 120 10.85 -4.16 -17.55
N THR A 121 11.74 -5.15 -17.50
CA THR A 121 11.76 -6.30 -18.42
C THR A 121 10.91 -7.48 -17.94
N GLY A 122 10.41 -7.44 -16.70
CA GLY A 122 9.58 -8.50 -16.09
C GLY A 122 8.09 -8.15 -16.03
N ALA A 123 7.24 -9.17 -15.87
CA ALA A 123 5.77 -9.05 -15.85
C ALA A 123 5.21 -8.07 -14.80
N SER A 124 5.99 -7.78 -13.76
CA SER A 124 5.62 -6.88 -12.67
C SER A 124 5.51 -5.41 -13.13
N GLY A 125 6.34 -4.96 -14.06
CA GLY A 125 6.33 -3.56 -14.51
C GLY A 125 6.73 -2.53 -13.44
N THR A 126 6.42 -1.26 -13.67
CA THR A 126 6.62 -0.16 -12.73
C THR A 126 5.43 -0.10 -11.79
N VAL A 127 5.64 -0.56 -10.56
CA VAL A 127 4.60 -0.68 -9.54
C VAL A 127 4.86 0.31 -8.42
N ILE A 128 3.84 1.08 -8.04
CA ILE A 128 3.93 2.02 -6.91
C ILE A 128 2.73 1.85 -5.97
N GLY A 129 2.96 2.03 -4.68
CA GLY A 129 1.90 2.06 -3.67
C GLY A 129 1.39 3.48 -3.47
N LEU A 130 0.11 3.72 -3.76
CA LEU A 130 -0.53 5.02 -3.64
C LEU A 130 -1.62 4.98 -2.57
N GLY A 131 -1.67 6.02 -1.75
CA GLY A 131 -2.80 6.25 -0.86
C GLY A 131 -4.00 6.78 -1.62
N SER A 132 -5.18 6.60 -1.03
CA SER A 132 -6.41 7.29 -1.38
C SER A 132 -6.21 8.78 -1.69
N ASN A 133 -6.63 9.23 -2.88
CA ASN A 133 -6.53 10.62 -3.33
C ASN A 133 -5.08 11.19 -3.33
N ALA A 134 -4.06 10.34 -3.45
CA ALA A 134 -2.68 10.80 -3.51
C ALA A 134 -2.45 11.81 -4.65
N SER A 135 -1.89 12.97 -4.31
CA SER A 135 -1.34 13.89 -5.30
C SER A 135 0.03 13.39 -5.74
N VAL A 136 0.23 13.26 -7.05
CA VAL A 136 1.39 12.59 -7.63
C VAL A 136 2.07 13.48 -8.66
N ARG A 137 3.37 13.26 -8.83
CA ARG A 137 4.13 13.79 -9.96
C ARG A 137 5.24 12.83 -10.36
N VAL A 138 5.79 13.03 -11.55
CA VAL A 138 7.00 12.36 -12.01
C VAL A 138 8.07 13.40 -12.28
N THR A 139 9.31 13.11 -11.90
CA THR A 139 10.48 13.93 -12.23
C THR A 139 11.48 13.09 -13.01
N ILE A 140 12.14 13.69 -13.98
CA ILE A 140 13.03 13.02 -14.93
C ILE A 140 14.40 13.68 -14.84
N SER A 141 15.46 12.88 -14.86
CA SER A 141 16.84 13.38 -14.88
C SER A 141 17.76 12.42 -15.62
N GLY A 142 18.94 12.89 -16.05
CA GLY A 142 19.96 12.03 -16.67
C GLY A 142 19.58 11.44 -18.03
N THR A 143 18.63 12.05 -18.75
CA THR A 143 18.23 11.65 -20.11
C THR A 143 17.75 12.86 -20.90
N THR A 144 17.93 12.79 -22.22
CA THR A 144 17.42 13.77 -23.19
C THR A 144 16.36 13.18 -24.13
N GLY A 145 16.10 11.88 -24.01
CA GLY A 145 15.20 11.12 -24.90
C GLY A 145 13.93 10.63 -24.21
N CYS A 146 13.58 11.18 -23.06
CA CYS A 146 12.47 10.69 -22.25
C CYS A 146 11.57 11.84 -21.79
N ALA A 147 10.28 11.71 -22.05
CA ALA A 147 9.23 12.54 -21.48
C ALA A 147 8.26 11.63 -20.72
N ALA A 148 7.81 12.07 -19.55
CA ALA A 148 6.87 11.34 -18.71
C ALA A 148 5.99 12.34 -17.96
N ILE A 149 4.69 12.05 -17.92
CA ILE A 149 3.67 12.82 -17.21
C ILE A 149 2.82 11.81 -16.44
N LEU A 150 2.71 12.01 -15.13
CA LEU A 150 1.83 11.24 -14.28
C LEU A 150 0.68 12.15 -13.81
N SER A 151 -0.54 11.78 -14.16
CA SER A 151 -1.74 12.55 -13.84
C SER A 151 -2.72 11.72 -13.03
N ARG A 152 -3.45 12.40 -12.13
CA ARG A 152 -4.63 11.87 -11.45
C ARG A 152 -5.87 12.54 -12.05
N VAL A 153 -6.84 11.73 -12.45
CA VAL A 153 -8.18 12.14 -12.88
C VAL A 153 -9.15 11.83 -11.73
N PRO A 154 -9.91 12.82 -11.23
CA PRO A 154 -10.92 12.62 -10.18
C PRO A 154 -11.95 11.55 -10.54
#